data_AF-A0A970NRG5-F1
#
_entry.id   AF-A0A970NRG5-F1
#
_cell.length_a   1.000
_cell.length_b   1.000
_cell.length_c   1.000
_cell.angle_alpha   90.00
_cell.angle_beta   90.00
_cell.angle_gamma   90.00
#
_symmetry.space_group_name_H-M   'P 1'
#
loop_
_entity.id
_entity.type
_entity.pdbx_description
1 polymer ?
#
loop_
_entity_poly.entity_id
_entity_poly.type
_entity_poly.pdbx_seq_one_letter_code
_entity_poly.pdbx_strand_id
1 'polypeptide(L)'
;MKTNFRIHSVIFSLIIIFNGSETHSQTFASDSTIAYYTTKVNPDSIQSYMQCLEDFGTRFCLAANRKTIAEWIMEKFQSMGYEDVFLDSFAYNRTYANVYYQTWQYNVICRLTGYSGSDSVFILGAHYDDIISSPGNPFLGAPGADDNASGVAATLEIARIMKQYNYEPAYNIEFIAFAAEELGLNGSRDYAQKSKNSGKNIICMINNDMVSYCTLPEDQWKVSLQKYSNSNWFTALANNIIENFTILTSVESTQYIARSDSYPFYQQGYKAVFFIEHQFTPYYHTLNDLVSSTNKLYAAEMTKISLGMLVFLNGNGVSPFTIPEILCVSDTIVSSTSVACFNATVSIYVAGGNSVFLVEEDGFAQFIAGEKVVLLPGTTVVNGGGLYVSITTDSTFCTPFEYMPSMLVSKSDNSVDCELFVESENVRIFPNPTKGEILIELVDSAQTIVQVEIYNLEGVCLKKSDTTYGATVNIDLYDVSSGIYIVKILTDSNIASGKVIKY
;
A
#
# COMPACT_ATOMS: atom_id res chain seq x y z
N MET A 1 -51.25 36.54 -59.22
CA MET A 1 -49.84 36.13 -59.35
C MET A 1 -49.30 35.90 -57.95
N LYS A 2 -48.79 34.69 -57.69
CA LYS A 2 -48.36 34.21 -56.38
C LYS A 2 -47.08 34.93 -55.94
N THR A 3 -47.14 35.66 -54.83
CA THR A 3 -45.99 36.14 -54.08
C THR A 3 -45.49 35.02 -53.16
N ASN A 4 -44.37 34.40 -53.53
CA ASN A 4 -43.66 33.44 -52.68
C ASN A 4 -42.85 34.20 -51.63
N PHE A 5 -43.33 34.25 -50.39
CA PHE A 5 -42.49 34.53 -49.22
C PHE A 5 -42.12 33.20 -48.57
N ARG A 6 -40.84 32.84 -48.64
CA ARG A 6 -40.26 31.70 -47.89
C ARG A 6 -40.07 32.12 -46.44
N ILE A 7 -40.90 31.60 -45.54
CA ILE A 7 -40.65 31.61 -44.10
C ILE A 7 -39.57 30.54 -43.85
N HIS A 8 -38.35 30.95 -43.51
CA HIS A 8 -37.35 30.04 -42.95
C HIS A 8 -37.68 29.86 -41.48
N SER A 9 -38.13 28.66 -41.10
CA SER A 9 -38.18 28.26 -39.68
C SER A 9 -36.75 28.16 -39.17
N VAL A 10 -36.33 29.16 -38.40
CA VAL A 10 -35.11 29.09 -37.58
C VAL A 10 -35.46 28.27 -36.34
N ILE A 11 -35.09 26.99 -36.35
CA ILE A 11 -35.06 26.17 -35.15
C ILE A 11 -33.82 26.61 -34.35
N PHE A 12 -34.04 27.38 -33.29
CA PHE A 12 -33.01 27.59 -32.27
C PHE A 12 -32.87 26.28 -31.47
N SER A 13 -31.98 25.40 -31.93
CA SER A 13 -31.47 24.32 -31.09
C SER A 13 -30.55 24.95 -30.06
N LEU A 14 -31.02 24.99 -28.81
CA LEU A 14 -30.24 25.34 -27.64
C LEU A 14 -29.10 24.31 -27.51
N ILE A 15 -27.90 24.65 -28.00
CA ILE A 15 -26.70 23.85 -27.75
C ILE A 15 -26.30 24.13 -26.30
N ILE A 16 -26.73 23.25 -25.39
CA ILE A 16 -26.16 23.15 -24.06
C ILE A 16 -24.75 22.59 -24.25
N ILE A 17 -23.75 23.46 -24.17
CA ILE A 17 -22.36 23.06 -24.08
C ILE A 17 -22.18 22.45 -22.68
N PHE A 18 -22.29 21.13 -22.60
CA PHE A 18 -21.73 20.41 -21.47
C PHE A 18 -20.22 20.52 -21.60
N ASN A 19 -19.61 21.36 -20.76
CA ASN A 19 -18.20 21.19 -20.41
C ASN A 19 -18.11 19.86 -19.67
N GLY A 20 -17.90 18.77 -20.41
CA GLY A 20 -17.53 17.49 -19.84
C GLY A 20 -16.15 17.65 -19.24
N SER A 21 -16.08 17.93 -17.93
CA SER A 21 -14.94 17.48 -17.15
C SER A 21 -14.91 15.97 -17.29
N GLU A 22 -13.90 15.43 -17.97
CA GLU A 22 -13.63 14.00 -17.91
C GLU A 22 -13.31 13.68 -16.44
N THR A 23 -14.34 13.20 -15.73
CA THR A 23 -14.17 12.59 -14.43
C THR A 23 -13.49 11.25 -14.66
N HIS A 24 -12.16 11.22 -14.50
CA HIS A 24 -11.45 9.96 -14.32
C HIS A 24 -11.97 9.31 -13.03
N SER A 25 -12.97 8.44 -13.17
CA SER A 25 -13.36 7.55 -12.09
C SER A 25 -12.16 6.67 -11.77
N GLN A 26 -11.52 6.92 -10.63
CA GLN A 26 -10.63 5.94 -10.01
C GLN A 26 -11.45 4.68 -9.80
N THR A 27 -11.22 3.70 -10.67
CA THR A 27 -11.87 2.41 -10.63
C THR A 27 -10.91 1.54 -9.86
N PHE A 28 -11.32 1.06 -8.69
CA PHE A 28 -10.50 0.10 -7.96
C PHE A 28 -10.14 -1.06 -8.90
N ALA A 29 -8.92 -1.59 -8.85
CA ALA A 29 -8.67 -2.95 -9.30
C ALA A 29 -9.46 -3.86 -8.35
N SER A 30 -10.71 -4.09 -8.70
CA SER A 30 -11.54 -5.09 -8.05
C SER A 30 -10.82 -6.45 -8.11
N ASP A 31 -11.16 -7.35 -7.20
CA ASP A 31 -10.69 -8.75 -7.23
C ASP A 31 -10.84 -9.37 -8.63
N SER A 32 -11.85 -8.93 -9.40
CA SER A 32 -12.04 -9.34 -10.79
C SER A 32 -10.91 -8.94 -11.75
N THR A 33 -10.25 -7.80 -11.51
CA THR A 33 -9.09 -7.33 -12.29
C THR A 33 -7.84 -8.15 -11.96
N ILE A 34 -7.60 -8.38 -10.67
CA ILE A 34 -6.48 -9.23 -10.23
C ILE A 34 -6.67 -10.65 -10.77
N ALA A 35 -7.86 -11.23 -10.58
CA ALA A 35 -8.22 -12.53 -11.14
C ALA A 35 -8.07 -12.58 -12.67
N TYR A 36 -8.48 -11.51 -13.38
CA TYR A 36 -8.30 -11.45 -14.82
C TYR A 36 -6.83 -11.57 -15.23
N TYR A 37 -5.93 -10.80 -14.63
CA TYR A 37 -4.51 -10.81 -14.97
C TYR A 37 -3.81 -12.10 -14.52
N THR A 38 -4.12 -12.62 -13.33
CA THR A 38 -3.52 -13.88 -12.85
C THR A 38 -3.89 -15.07 -13.73
N THR A 39 -5.05 -15.05 -14.42
CA THR A 39 -5.40 -16.07 -15.43
C THR A 39 -4.54 -16.02 -16.70
N LYS A 40 -3.72 -14.97 -16.90
CA LYS A 40 -2.87 -14.80 -18.10
C LYS A 40 -1.45 -15.32 -17.91
N VAL A 41 -1.09 -15.70 -16.68
CA VAL A 41 0.18 -16.34 -16.37
C VAL A 41 0.27 -17.67 -17.10
N ASN A 42 1.30 -17.81 -17.93
CA ASN A 42 1.53 -18.99 -18.73
C ASN A 42 2.78 -19.74 -18.23
N PRO A 43 2.64 -20.97 -17.69
CA PRO A 43 3.78 -21.75 -17.23
C PRO A 43 4.77 -22.11 -18.36
N ASP A 44 4.32 -22.21 -19.61
CA ASP A 44 5.18 -22.56 -20.74
C ASP A 44 6.11 -21.41 -21.14
N SER A 45 5.68 -20.15 -21.05
CA SER A 45 6.56 -19.01 -21.29
C SER A 45 7.59 -18.87 -20.18
N ILE A 46 7.21 -19.08 -18.91
CA ILE A 46 8.14 -19.11 -17.78
C ILE A 46 9.22 -20.17 -18.01
N GLN A 47 8.82 -21.42 -18.32
CA GLN A 47 9.77 -22.50 -18.63
C GLN A 47 10.66 -22.16 -19.82
N SER A 48 10.11 -21.56 -20.88
CA SER A 48 10.89 -21.16 -22.05
C SER A 48 11.93 -20.08 -21.72
N TYR A 49 11.61 -19.12 -20.84
CA TYR A 49 12.57 -18.10 -20.43
C TYR A 49 13.67 -18.66 -19.55
N MET A 50 13.33 -19.57 -18.61
CA MET A 50 14.33 -20.29 -17.84
C MET A 50 15.29 -21.08 -18.74
N GLN A 51 14.76 -21.78 -19.76
CA GLN A 51 15.60 -22.52 -20.71
C GLN A 51 16.53 -21.60 -21.49
N CYS A 52 16.05 -20.45 -21.97
CA CYS A 52 16.91 -19.50 -22.67
C CYS A 52 18.06 -18.98 -21.79
N LEU A 53 17.81 -18.78 -20.49
CA LEU A 53 18.83 -18.35 -19.53
C LEU A 53 19.81 -19.48 -19.20
N GLU A 54 19.33 -20.72 -19.05
CA GLU A 54 20.16 -21.92 -18.87
C GLU A 54 21.09 -22.15 -20.07
N ASP A 55 20.58 -21.94 -21.30
CA ASP A 55 21.31 -22.21 -22.56
C ASP A 55 22.55 -21.32 -22.76
N PHE A 56 22.74 -20.26 -21.96
CA PHE A 56 24.01 -19.52 -21.90
C PHE A 56 25.17 -20.33 -21.30
N GLY A 57 24.87 -21.47 -20.66
CA GLY A 57 25.82 -22.38 -20.01
C GLY A 57 26.29 -21.89 -18.63
N THR A 58 26.61 -20.60 -18.51
CA THR A 58 26.79 -19.91 -17.23
C THR A 58 26.44 -18.43 -17.39
N ARG A 59 25.88 -17.84 -16.34
CA ARG A 59 25.65 -16.41 -16.18
C ARG A 59 26.49 -15.82 -15.05
N PHE A 60 27.52 -16.54 -14.61
CA PHE A 60 28.42 -16.11 -13.55
C PHE A 60 28.95 -14.72 -13.81
N CYS A 61 28.84 -13.83 -12.82
CA CYS A 61 29.10 -12.41 -13.04
C CYS A 61 30.56 -12.10 -13.44
N LEU A 62 31.52 -13.00 -13.25
CA LEU A 62 32.90 -12.82 -13.75
C LEU A 62 33.18 -13.50 -15.10
N ALA A 63 32.23 -14.24 -15.66
CA ALA A 63 32.32 -14.84 -16.99
C ALA A 63 32.21 -13.77 -18.10
N ALA A 64 32.87 -14.00 -19.24
CA ALA A 64 33.01 -13.01 -20.31
C ALA A 64 31.68 -12.65 -21.01
N ASN A 65 30.67 -13.51 -20.93
CA ASN A 65 29.35 -13.37 -21.57
C ASN A 65 28.35 -12.51 -20.78
N ARG A 66 28.69 -12.03 -19.58
CA ARG A 66 27.79 -11.22 -18.71
C ARG A 66 27.07 -10.06 -19.41
N LYS A 67 27.73 -9.36 -20.34
CA LYS A 67 27.13 -8.27 -21.11
C LYS A 67 26.13 -8.80 -22.13
N THR A 68 26.47 -9.90 -22.81
CA THR A 68 25.59 -10.56 -23.79
C THR A 68 24.31 -11.06 -23.13
N ILE A 69 24.38 -11.56 -21.90
CA ILE A 69 23.19 -11.99 -21.14
C ILE A 69 22.30 -10.78 -20.80
N ALA A 70 22.89 -9.70 -20.29
CA ALA A 70 22.15 -8.47 -20.00
C ALA A 70 21.51 -7.87 -21.26
N GLU A 71 22.22 -7.87 -22.39
CA GLU A 71 21.70 -7.44 -23.70
C GLU A 71 20.56 -8.34 -24.17
N TRP A 72 20.65 -9.66 -23.99
CA TRP A 72 19.55 -10.57 -24.32
C TRP A 72 18.28 -10.29 -23.49
N ILE A 73 18.42 -10.05 -22.18
CA ILE A 73 17.27 -9.69 -21.32
C ILE A 73 16.67 -8.35 -21.77
N MET A 74 17.51 -7.36 -22.08
CA MET A 74 17.08 -6.07 -22.61
C MET A 74 16.31 -6.22 -23.93
N GLU A 75 16.86 -6.97 -24.87
CA GLU A 75 16.23 -7.29 -26.15
C GLU A 75 14.93 -8.06 -25.96
N LYS A 76 14.85 -8.90 -24.92
CA LYS A 76 13.62 -9.63 -24.60
C LYS A 76 12.49 -8.69 -24.19
N PHE A 77 12.74 -7.70 -23.34
CA PHE A 77 11.76 -6.65 -23.04
C PHE A 77 11.39 -5.85 -24.28
N GLN A 78 12.37 -5.43 -25.08
CA GLN A 78 12.13 -4.68 -26.32
C GLN A 78 11.27 -5.47 -27.31
N SER A 79 11.47 -6.78 -27.42
CA SER A 79 10.66 -7.67 -28.27
C SER A 79 9.18 -7.73 -27.88
N MET A 80 8.85 -7.39 -26.63
CA MET A 80 7.47 -7.27 -26.15
C MET A 80 6.86 -5.89 -26.48
N GLY A 81 7.65 -4.94 -26.97
CA GLY A 81 7.22 -3.58 -27.33
C GLY A 81 7.51 -2.53 -26.25
N TYR A 82 8.37 -2.83 -25.26
CA TYR A 82 8.86 -1.81 -24.33
C TYR A 82 9.90 -0.92 -25.00
N GLU A 83 9.77 0.40 -24.80
CA GLU A 83 10.65 1.40 -25.40
C GLU A 83 11.67 1.95 -24.39
N ASP A 84 11.28 2.11 -23.12
CA ASP A 84 12.17 2.53 -22.03
C ASP A 84 12.85 1.31 -21.39
N VAL A 85 13.86 0.79 -22.10
CA VAL A 85 14.70 -0.33 -21.64
C VAL A 85 16.17 0.03 -21.78
N PHE A 86 16.95 -0.08 -20.71
CA PHE A 86 18.36 0.32 -20.69
C PHE A 86 19.21 -0.50 -19.70
N LEU A 87 20.53 -0.44 -19.90
CA LEU A 87 21.52 -1.04 -19.00
C LEU A 87 22.01 0.00 -17.98
N ASP A 88 21.77 -0.23 -16.71
CA ASP A 88 22.40 0.53 -15.62
C ASP A 88 23.75 -0.12 -15.27
N SER A 89 24.83 0.52 -15.77
CA SER A 89 26.18 -0.01 -15.68
C SER A 89 26.89 0.46 -14.41
N PHE A 90 27.68 -0.43 -13.80
CA PHE A 90 28.53 -0.08 -12.66
C PHE A 90 29.88 -0.82 -12.70
N ALA A 91 30.90 -0.17 -12.13
CA ALA A 91 32.23 -0.76 -12.03
C ALA A 91 32.25 -1.82 -10.91
N TYR A 92 32.84 -2.97 -11.20
CA TYR A 92 32.90 -4.11 -10.29
C TYR A 92 34.32 -4.65 -10.21
N ASN A 93 34.90 -4.55 -9.02
CA ASN A 93 36.24 -5.03 -8.72
C ASN A 93 36.17 -6.15 -7.69
N ARG A 94 36.66 -7.35 -8.01
CA ARG A 94 36.63 -8.50 -7.10
C ARG A 94 37.84 -9.40 -7.26
N THR A 95 38.39 -9.87 -6.15
CA THR A 95 39.28 -11.04 -6.16
C THR A 95 38.45 -12.32 -6.03
N TYR A 96 38.57 -13.23 -6.99
CA TYR A 96 37.94 -14.55 -6.96
C TYR A 96 38.96 -15.62 -7.35
N ALA A 97 39.03 -16.70 -6.58
CA ALA A 97 40.02 -17.78 -6.78
C ALA A 97 41.47 -17.27 -6.98
N ASN A 98 41.91 -16.32 -6.15
CA ASN A 98 43.22 -15.66 -6.20
C ASN A 98 43.52 -14.83 -7.47
N VAL A 99 42.51 -14.55 -8.30
CA VAL A 99 42.61 -13.68 -9.47
C VAL A 99 41.83 -12.40 -9.23
N TYR A 100 42.45 -11.25 -9.49
CA TYR A 100 41.79 -9.95 -9.42
C TYR A 100 41.09 -9.63 -10.74
N TYR A 101 39.79 -9.37 -10.66
CA TYR A 101 38.94 -8.98 -11.77
C TYR A 101 38.54 -7.51 -11.63
N GLN A 102 38.69 -6.77 -12.72
CA GLN A 102 38.14 -5.44 -12.90
C GLN A 102 37.22 -5.48 -14.12
N THR A 103 35.92 -5.30 -13.88
CA THR A 103 34.91 -5.41 -14.93
C THR A 103 33.80 -4.38 -14.75
N TRP A 104 32.96 -4.24 -15.78
CA TRP A 104 31.62 -3.68 -15.68
C TRP A 104 30.59 -4.78 -15.44
N GLN A 105 29.53 -4.42 -14.71
CA GLN A 105 28.29 -5.17 -14.54
C GLN A 105 27.10 -4.33 -15.00
N TYR A 106 25.97 -4.97 -15.26
CA TYR A 106 24.85 -4.35 -15.97
C TYR A 106 23.51 -4.80 -15.36
N ASN A 107 22.90 -3.98 -14.51
CA ASN A 107 21.48 -4.20 -14.21
C ASN A 107 20.67 -3.89 -15.47
N VAL A 108 19.67 -4.71 -15.78
CA VAL A 108 18.75 -4.47 -16.90
C VAL A 108 17.48 -3.87 -16.36
N ILE A 109 17.09 -2.69 -16.82
CA ILE A 109 15.91 -1.97 -16.34
C ILE A 109 14.95 -1.78 -17.51
N CYS A 110 13.72 -2.24 -17.33
CA CYS A 110 12.59 -1.98 -18.22
C CYS A 110 11.53 -1.21 -17.46
N ARG A 111 11.14 -0.03 -17.95
CA ARG A 111 10.11 0.80 -17.31
C ARG A 111 8.79 0.75 -18.08
N LEU A 112 7.71 0.54 -17.32
CA LEU A 112 6.34 0.81 -17.74
C LEU A 112 5.88 2.11 -17.09
N THR A 113 5.68 3.16 -17.89
CA THR A 113 5.27 4.48 -17.40
C THR A 113 3.82 4.46 -16.93
N GLY A 114 3.57 5.05 -15.76
CA GLY A 114 2.22 5.20 -15.22
C GLY A 114 1.52 6.48 -15.70
N TYR A 115 0.18 6.48 -15.68
CA TYR A 115 -0.61 7.61 -16.19
C TYR A 115 -0.75 8.79 -15.19
N SER A 116 -0.40 8.61 -13.91
CA SER A 116 -0.63 9.64 -12.88
C SER A 116 0.28 10.88 -13.00
N GLY A 117 1.35 10.81 -13.80
CA GLY A 117 2.40 11.84 -13.85
C GLY A 117 3.29 11.88 -12.60
N SER A 118 3.14 10.94 -11.67
CA SER A 118 4.00 10.80 -10.50
C SER A 118 5.31 10.10 -10.86
N ASP A 119 6.42 10.56 -10.27
CA ASP A 119 7.74 9.89 -10.36
C ASP A 119 7.86 8.67 -9.43
N SER A 120 6.80 8.36 -8.66
CA SER A 120 6.77 7.19 -7.78
C SER A 120 6.84 5.89 -8.59
N VAL A 121 7.54 4.90 -8.05
CA VAL A 121 7.81 3.64 -8.77
C VAL A 121 7.64 2.41 -7.89
N PHE A 122 7.06 1.36 -8.46
CA PHE A 122 7.15 -0.01 -7.95
C PHE A 122 8.26 -0.75 -8.67
N ILE A 123 9.04 -1.54 -7.94
CA ILE A 123 10.08 -2.38 -8.53
C ILE A 123 9.65 -3.83 -8.41
N LEU A 124 9.76 -4.57 -9.50
CA LEU A 124 9.76 -6.03 -9.51
C LEU A 124 11.12 -6.49 -10.03
N GLY A 125 11.82 -7.34 -9.28
CA GLY A 125 13.10 -7.83 -9.75
C GLY A 125 13.53 -9.20 -9.24
N ALA A 126 14.61 -9.65 -9.84
CA ALA A 126 15.33 -10.89 -9.60
C ALA A 126 16.76 -10.73 -10.13
N HIS A 127 17.73 -11.48 -9.63
CA HIS A 127 19.06 -11.48 -10.24
C HIS A 127 19.15 -12.47 -11.40
N TYR A 128 20.00 -12.15 -12.38
CA TYR A 128 20.21 -13.01 -13.54
C TYR A 128 21.54 -13.76 -13.50
N ASP A 129 22.49 -13.38 -12.64
CA ASP A 129 23.72 -14.15 -12.48
C ASP A 129 23.48 -15.44 -11.70
N ASP A 130 24.39 -16.40 -11.90
CA ASP A 130 24.41 -17.69 -11.23
C ASP A 130 25.78 -17.99 -10.64
N ILE A 131 25.86 -19.03 -9.81
CA ILE A 131 27.12 -19.60 -9.37
C ILE A 131 26.98 -21.11 -9.17
N ILE A 132 28.12 -21.80 -9.17
CA ILE A 132 28.22 -23.12 -8.55
C ILE A 132 29.31 -23.14 -7.49
N SER A 133 29.05 -23.86 -6.41
CA SER A 133 29.97 -24.03 -5.30
C SER A 133 31.02 -25.13 -5.56
N SER A 134 32.16 -25.05 -4.87
CA SER A 134 33.22 -26.08 -4.93
C SER A 134 32.65 -27.48 -4.61
N PRO A 135 32.99 -28.53 -5.37
CA PRO A 135 34.11 -28.64 -6.32
C PRO A 135 33.84 -28.11 -7.75
N GLY A 136 32.76 -27.36 -7.97
CA GLY A 136 32.42 -26.74 -9.25
C GLY A 136 33.33 -25.59 -9.70
N ASN A 137 33.32 -25.30 -11.00
CA ASN A 137 33.94 -24.11 -11.57
C ASN A 137 32.86 -23.28 -12.31
N PRO A 138 32.43 -22.13 -11.76
CA PRO A 138 31.34 -21.34 -12.34
C PRO A 138 31.70 -20.74 -13.70
N PHE A 139 32.97 -20.69 -14.09
CA PHE A 139 33.34 -20.25 -15.44
C PHE A 139 33.06 -21.31 -16.52
N LEU A 140 32.88 -22.58 -16.16
CA LEU A 140 32.71 -23.68 -17.11
C LEU A 140 31.25 -24.10 -17.30
N GLY A 141 30.42 -23.90 -16.28
CA GLY A 141 29.00 -24.22 -16.35
C GLY A 141 28.34 -23.98 -15.01
N ALA A 142 27.23 -23.25 -15.02
CA ALA A 142 26.37 -22.99 -13.89
C ALA A 142 24.97 -22.75 -14.49
N PRO A 143 24.10 -23.77 -14.53
CA PRO A 143 22.83 -23.62 -15.25
C PRO A 143 21.85 -22.70 -14.53
N GLY A 144 21.81 -22.73 -13.19
CA GLY A 144 21.08 -21.75 -12.36
C GLY A 144 19.60 -21.61 -12.73
N ALA A 145 18.92 -22.72 -13.03
CA ALA A 145 17.56 -22.66 -13.56
C ALA A 145 16.55 -22.16 -12.52
N ASP A 146 16.59 -22.72 -11.31
CA ASP A 146 15.81 -22.22 -10.19
C ASP A 146 16.46 -20.99 -9.57
N ASP A 147 17.80 -20.99 -9.42
CA ASP A 147 18.58 -19.89 -8.84
C ASP A 147 19.46 -19.16 -9.91
N ASN A 148 19.00 -18.04 -10.48
CA ASN A 148 17.67 -17.44 -10.35
C ASN A 148 17.04 -17.10 -11.70
N ALA A 149 17.24 -18.00 -12.68
CA ALA A 149 16.52 -17.87 -13.95
C ALA A 149 15.00 -17.92 -13.75
N SER A 150 14.51 -18.59 -12.69
CA SER A 150 13.10 -18.63 -12.32
C SER A 150 12.51 -17.25 -11.98
N GLY A 151 13.20 -16.44 -11.16
CA GLY A 151 12.75 -15.10 -10.80
C GLY A 151 12.80 -14.13 -11.98
N VAL A 152 13.82 -14.23 -12.83
CA VAL A 152 13.91 -13.44 -14.08
C VAL A 152 12.80 -13.86 -15.06
N ALA A 153 12.52 -15.15 -15.18
CA ALA A 153 11.44 -15.66 -16.01
C ALA A 153 10.07 -15.17 -15.53
N ALA A 154 9.80 -15.17 -14.22
CA ALA A 154 8.60 -14.59 -13.63
C ALA A 154 8.47 -13.09 -13.95
N THR A 155 9.58 -12.34 -13.86
CA THR A 155 9.64 -10.91 -14.17
C THR A 155 9.33 -10.64 -15.66
N LEU A 156 9.93 -11.41 -16.56
CA LEU A 156 9.66 -11.33 -18.01
C LEU A 156 8.23 -11.72 -18.36
N GLU A 157 7.65 -12.70 -17.68
CA GLU A 157 6.27 -13.13 -17.88
C GLU A 157 5.27 -12.06 -17.45
N ILE A 158 5.50 -11.42 -16.30
CA ILE A 158 4.68 -10.31 -15.82
C ILE A 158 4.76 -9.13 -16.79
N ALA A 159 5.95 -8.78 -17.25
CA ALA A 159 6.13 -7.72 -18.24
C ALA A 159 5.43 -8.05 -19.57
N ARG A 160 5.48 -9.30 -20.03
CA ARG A 160 4.74 -9.78 -21.21
C ARG A 160 3.24 -9.58 -21.04
N ILE A 161 2.69 -10.02 -19.90
CA ILE A 161 1.25 -9.90 -19.61
C ILE A 161 0.83 -8.43 -19.60
N MET A 162 1.53 -7.59 -18.84
CA MET A 162 1.18 -6.17 -18.74
C MET A 162 1.19 -5.49 -20.10
N LYS A 163 2.18 -5.80 -20.94
CA LYS A 163 2.26 -5.19 -22.27
C LYS A 163 1.24 -5.76 -23.25
N GLN A 164 1.10 -7.08 -23.31
CA GLN A 164 0.21 -7.76 -24.26
C GLN A 164 -1.26 -7.48 -23.99
N TYR A 165 -1.64 -7.30 -22.72
CA TYR A 165 -3.01 -7.03 -22.31
C TYR A 165 -3.26 -5.54 -22.05
N ASN A 166 -2.35 -4.65 -22.49
CA ASN A 166 -2.47 -3.19 -22.40
C ASN A 166 -2.80 -2.71 -20.98
N TYR A 167 -2.07 -3.23 -19.98
CA TYR A 167 -2.20 -2.75 -18.61
C TYR A 167 -1.65 -1.32 -18.50
N GLU A 168 -2.45 -0.42 -17.93
CA GLU A 168 -2.10 0.97 -17.70
C GLU A 168 -1.96 1.21 -16.19
N PRO A 169 -0.74 1.22 -15.64
CA PRO A 169 -0.55 1.42 -14.21
C PRO A 169 -0.72 2.89 -13.81
N ALA A 170 -1.18 3.15 -12.58
CA ALA A 170 -1.20 4.51 -12.05
C ALA A 170 0.21 5.08 -11.84
N TYR A 171 1.13 4.28 -11.28
CA TYR A 171 2.52 4.67 -11.03
C TYR A 171 3.47 3.94 -11.96
N ASN A 172 4.73 4.36 -11.98
CA ASN A 172 5.72 3.67 -12.79
C ASN A 172 5.97 2.26 -12.23
N ILE A 173 6.23 1.31 -13.12
CA ILE A 173 6.73 -0.02 -12.76
C ILE A 173 8.09 -0.20 -13.41
N GLU A 174 9.08 -0.59 -12.63
CA GLU A 174 10.39 -0.99 -13.12
C GLU A 174 10.59 -2.49 -12.93
N PHE A 175 10.75 -3.19 -14.04
CA PHE A 175 11.21 -4.57 -14.06
C PHE A 175 12.73 -4.56 -14.10
N ILE A 176 13.38 -5.16 -13.11
CA ILE A 176 14.83 -5.13 -12.97
C ILE A 176 15.40 -6.54 -12.91
N ALA A 177 16.34 -6.85 -13.81
CA ALA A 177 17.21 -8.01 -13.69
C ALA A 177 18.55 -7.55 -13.09
N PHE A 178 18.84 -7.94 -11.85
CA PHE A 178 20.03 -7.52 -11.12
C PHE A 178 21.26 -8.35 -11.49
N ALA A 179 22.42 -7.69 -11.54
CA ALA A 179 23.70 -8.33 -11.79
C ALA A 179 24.48 -8.59 -10.49
N ALA A 180 25.27 -9.66 -10.46
CA ALA A 180 26.27 -9.91 -9.42
C ALA A 180 25.70 -10.04 -7.98
N GLU A 181 24.55 -10.69 -7.86
CA GLU A 181 23.92 -11.05 -6.58
C GLU A 181 24.77 -12.07 -5.82
N GLU A 182 25.20 -13.12 -6.52
CA GLU A 182 25.81 -14.33 -5.92
C GLU A 182 27.12 -14.06 -5.19
N LEU A 183 27.70 -12.91 -5.52
CA LEU A 183 28.93 -12.41 -5.01
C LEU A 183 28.71 -11.20 -4.06
N GLY A 184 27.51 -11.00 -3.53
CA GLY A 184 27.20 -10.06 -2.45
C GLY A 184 26.20 -8.95 -2.77
N LEU A 185 25.15 -9.23 -3.55
CA LEU A 185 24.04 -8.31 -3.86
C LEU A 185 24.49 -7.06 -4.60
N ASN A 186 25.52 -7.14 -5.45
CA ASN A 186 26.23 -5.94 -5.89
C ASN A 186 25.38 -5.05 -6.81
N GLY A 187 24.60 -5.64 -7.71
CA GLY A 187 23.70 -4.92 -8.61
C GLY A 187 22.59 -4.19 -7.87
N SER A 188 21.89 -4.88 -6.97
CA SER A 188 20.83 -4.26 -6.14
C SER A 188 21.38 -3.25 -5.13
N ARG A 189 22.58 -3.46 -4.56
CA ARG A 189 23.27 -2.46 -3.72
C ARG A 189 23.58 -1.18 -4.47
N ASP A 190 24.17 -1.30 -5.66
CA ASP A 190 24.49 -0.15 -6.50
C ASP A 190 23.20 0.61 -6.87
N TYR A 191 22.17 -0.11 -7.33
CA TYR A 191 20.90 0.49 -7.71
C TYR A 191 20.17 1.18 -6.54
N ALA A 192 20.06 0.51 -5.39
CA ALA A 192 19.39 1.05 -4.22
C ALA A 192 20.14 2.29 -3.68
N GLN A 193 21.47 2.28 -3.70
CA GLN A 193 22.28 3.43 -3.28
C GLN A 193 22.12 4.61 -4.26
N LYS A 194 22.17 4.37 -5.57
CA LYS A 194 21.90 5.40 -6.59
C LYS A 194 20.51 6.01 -6.41
N SER A 195 19.50 5.15 -6.22
CA SER A 195 18.10 5.56 -5.98
C SER A 195 17.97 6.42 -4.73
N LYS A 196 18.64 6.05 -3.63
CA LYS A 196 18.67 6.86 -2.40
C LYS A 196 19.31 8.22 -2.65
N ASN A 197 20.44 8.25 -3.34
CA ASN A 197 21.20 9.46 -3.63
C ASN A 197 20.43 10.43 -4.54
N SER A 198 19.62 9.91 -5.47
CA SER A 198 18.80 10.72 -6.36
C SER A 198 17.44 11.10 -5.77
N GLY A 199 17.12 10.67 -4.54
CA GLY A 199 15.82 10.91 -3.92
C GLY A 199 14.67 10.16 -4.59
N LYS A 200 14.95 9.03 -5.25
CA LYS A 200 13.92 8.27 -5.99
C LYS A 200 12.84 7.76 -5.03
N ASN A 201 11.57 8.00 -5.38
CA ASN A 201 10.43 7.54 -4.59
C ASN A 201 10.03 6.10 -4.97
N ILE A 202 10.68 5.12 -4.35
CA ILE A 202 10.33 3.70 -4.52
C ILE A 202 9.26 3.34 -3.49
N ILE A 203 8.06 3.01 -3.98
CA ILE A 203 6.91 2.64 -3.14
C ILE A 203 7.16 1.29 -2.47
N CYS A 204 7.54 0.29 -3.26
CA CYS A 204 7.88 -1.05 -2.80
C CYS A 204 8.76 -1.76 -3.83
N MET A 205 9.71 -2.54 -3.35
CA MET A 205 10.47 -3.49 -4.13
C MET A 205 9.98 -4.92 -3.86
N ILE A 206 9.51 -5.59 -4.90
CA ILE A 206 9.09 -6.99 -4.89
C ILE A 206 10.23 -7.81 -5.49
N ASN A 207 10.75 -8.75 -4.71
CA ASN A 207 11.83 -9.64 -5.12
C ASN A 207 11.34 -11.08 -5.31
N ASN A 208 11.70 -11.69 -6.42
CA ASN A 208 11.52 -13.13 -6.67
C ASN A 208 12.90 -13.77 -6.76
N ASP A 209 13.15 -14.75 -5.89
CA ASP A 209 14.40 -15.48 -5.91
C ASP A 209 14.18 -16.93 -5.46
N MET A 210 14.52 -17.85 -6.37
CA MET A 210 14.19 -19.28 -6.33
C MET A 210 12.68 -19.52 -6.20
N VAL A 211 11.97 -19.44 -7.32
CA VAL A 211 10.50 -19.48 -7.36
C VAL A 211 9.95 -20.63 -8.20
N SER A 212 10.72 -21.70 -8.43
CA SER A 212 10.30 -22.75 -9.36
C SER A 212 10.46 -24.19 -8.86
N TYR A 213 11.06 -24.48 -7.71
CA TYR A 213 11.20 -25.85 -7.23
C TYR A 213 10.14 -26.22 -6.16
N CYS A 214 9.34 -27.24 -6.50
CA CYS A 214 8.50 -27.95 -5.54
C CYS A 214 8.16 -29.35 -6.07
N THR A 215 8.42 -30.37 -5.25
CA THR A 215 8.13 -31.79 -5.58
C THR A 215 6.91 -32.32 -4.83
N LEU A 216 6.29 -31.51 -3.98
CA LEU A 216 5.07 -31.87 -3.26
C LEU A 216 3.86 -31.85 -4.20
N PRO A 217 2.78 -32.58 -3.87
CA PRO A 217 1.50 -32.43 -4.54
C PRO A 217 0.97 -30.98 -4.47
N GLU A 218 0.17 -30.58 -5.46
CA GLU A 218 -0.30 -29.19 -5.63
C GLU A 218 -1.01 -28.61 -4.40
N ASP A 219 -1.79 -29.44 -3.70
CA ASP A 219 -2.53 -29.07 -2.48
C ASP A 219 -1.63 -28.82 -1.25
N GLN A 220 -0.32 -29.02 -1.39
CA GLN A 220 0.67 -28.80 -0.34
C GLN A 220 1.72 -27.76 -0.72
N TRP A 221 1.57 -27.10 -1.87
CA TRP A 221 2.50 -26.06 -2.28
C TRP A 221 2.46 -24.86 -1.33
N LYS A 222 3.66 -24.36 -1.01
CA LYS A 222 3.82 -23.22 -0.11
C LYS A 222 4.84 -22.24 -0.65
N VAL A 223 4.69 -20.98 -0.27
CA VAL A 223 5.68 -19.93 -0.47
C VAL A 223 6.24 -19.48 0.87
N SER A 224 7.55 -19.27 0.95
CA SER A 224 8.17 -18.57 2.07
C SER A 224 8.19 -17.07 1.79
N LEU A 225 7.30 -16.32 2.44
CA LEU A 225 7.23 -14.87 2.34
C LEU A 225 8.22 -14.23 3.32
N GLN A 226 9.32 -13.71 2.80
CA GLN A 226 10.32 -12.99 3.58
C GLN A 226 9.85 -11.56 3.86
N LYS A 227 9.65 -11.25 5.15
CA LYS A 227 9.10 -9.96 5.60
C LYS A 227 10.15 -9.05 6.20
N TYR A 228 9.96 -7.76 5.98
CA TYR A 228 10.75 -6.69 6.59
C TYR A 228 9.91 -5.91 7.59
N SER A 229 10.52 -5.48 8.70
CA SER A 229 9.83 -4.78 9.80
C SER A 229 9.14 -3.49 9.36
N ASN A 230 9.66 -2.82 8.32
CA ASN A 230 9.08 -1.61 7.77
C ASN A 230 7.96 -1.90 6.74
N SER A 231 7.70 -3.15 6.35
CA SER A 231 6.88 -3.50 5.19
C SER A 231 5.65 -4.34 5.53
N ASN A 232 5.18 -4.30 6.79
CA ASN A 232 4.05 -5.10 7.29
C ASN A 232 2.80 -5.03 6.39
N TRP A 233 2.48 -3.85 5.85
CA TRP A 233 1.34 -3.70 4.96
C TRP A 233 1.51 -4.47 3.64
N PHE A 234 2.69 -4.44 3.03
CA PHE A 234 2.99 -5.20 1.82
C PHE A 234 3.04 -6.71 2.09
N THR A 235 3.49 -7.12 3.28
CA THR A 235 3.43 -8.52 3.72
C THR A 235 1.97 -9.01 3.82
N ALA A 236 1.09 -8.25 4.45
CA ALA A 236 -0.31 -8.62 4.56
C ALA A 236 -1.03 -8.62 3.19
N LEU A 237 -0.72 -7.64 2.32
CA LEU A 237 -1.19 -7.65 0.94
C LEU A 237 -0.74 -8.92 0.21
N ALA A 238 0.54 -9.30 0.33
CA ALA A 238 1.05 -10.52 -0.28
C ALA A 238 0.30 -11.76 0.20
N ASN A 239 0.05 -11.90 1.50
CA ASN A 239 -0.77 -12.99 2.05
C ASN A 239 -2.19 -13.01 1.46
N ASN A 240 -2.84 -11.84 1.38
CA ASN A 240 -4.17 -11.75 0.79
C ASN A 240 -4.18 -12.17 -0.69
N ILE A 241 -3.15 -11.79 -1.46
CA ILE A 241 -3.02 -12.20 -2.86
C ILE A 241 -2.81 -13.71 -2.96
N ILE A 242 -1.95 -14.28 -2.10
CA ILE A 242 -1.67 -15.71 -2.04
C ILE A 242 -2.95 -16.49 -1.78
N GLU A 243 -3.70 -16.11 -0.74
CA GLU A 243 -4.93 -16.80 -0.33
C GLU A 243 -6.04 -16.76 -1.38
N ASN A 244 -6.21 -15.62 -2.08
CA ASN A 244 -7.38 -15.41 -2.93
C ASN A 244 -7.14 -15.66 -4.42
N PHE A 245 -5.89 -15.64 -4.89
CA PHE A 245 -5.58 -15.70 -6.33
C PHE A 245 -4.55 -16.76 -6.71
N THR A 246 -4.11 -17.58 -5.76
CA THR A 246 -3.21 -18.72 -5.99
C THR A 246 -3.74 -19.97 -5.30
N ILE A 247 -3.11 -21.12 -5.56
CA ILE A 247 -3.35 -22.36 -4.79
C ILE A 247 -2.36 -22.55 -3.63
N LEU A 248 -1.45 -21.58 -3.42
CA LEU A 248 -0.38 -21.68 -2.44
C LEU A 248 -0.87 -21.36 -1.02
N THR A 249 -0.17 -21.88 -0.03
CA THR A 249 -0.22 -21.34 1.34
C THR A 249 1.05 -20.56 1.65
N SER A 250 0.97 -19.53 2.49
CA SER A 250 2.14 -18.73 2.87
C SER A 250 2.75 -19.17 4.20
N VAL A 251 4.07 -19.05 4.28
CA VAL A 251 4.82 -19.13 5.54
C VAL A 251 5.66 -17.86 5.65
N GLU A 252 5.29 -16.96 6.54
CA GLU A 252 6.09 -15.77 6.82
C GLU A 252 7.41 -16.15 7.49
N SER A 253 8.50 -15.53 7.04
CA SER A 253 9.84 -15.79 7.57
C SER A 253 10.71 -14.54 7.50
N THR A 254 11.78 -14.55 8.29
CA THR A 254 12.88 -13.57 8.21
C THR A 254 14.21 -14.26 7.93
N GLN A 255 14.20 -15.56 7.63
CA GLN A 255 15.40 -16.39 7.54
C GLN A 255 16.35 -15.95 6.41
N TYR A 256 15.80 -15.49 5.29
CA TYR A 256 16.55 -15.19 4.07
C TYR A 256 16.57 -13.71 3.71
N ILE A 257 16.03 -12.83 4.58
CA ILE A 257 15.91 -11.38 4.30
C ILE A 257 17.23 -10.67 4.02
N ALA A 258 18.39 -11.26 4.37
CA ALA A 258 19.69 -10.66 4.12
C ALA A 258 20.47 -11.32 2.97
N ARG A 259 19.81 -12.22 2.23
CA ARG A 259 20.43 -13.12 1.25
C ARG A 259 19.91 -12.95 -0.18
N SER A 260 19.22 -11.84 -0.46
CA SER A 260 18.71 -11.57 -1.81
C SER A 260 18.51 -10.08 -2.03
N ASP A 261 18.18 -9.69 -3.27
CA ASP A 261 18.21 -8.30 -3.75
C ASP A 261 17.20 -7.36 -3.10
N SER A 262 16.22 -7.86 -2.34
CA SER A 262 15.35 -7.01 -1.53
C SER A 262 16.08 -6.35 -0.35
N TYR A 263 17.15 -6.97 0.14
CA TYR A 263 17.85 -6.50 1.34
C TYR A 263 18.48 -5.12 1.17
N PRO A 264 19.20 -4.81 0.08
CA PRO A 264 19.80 -3.49 -0.09
C PRO A 264 18.76 -2.37 -0.15
N PHE A 265 17.56 -2.61 -0.68
CA PHE A 265 16.48 -1.62 -0.66
C PHE A 265 16.00 -1.35 0.76
N TYR A 266 15.77 -2.41 1.55
CA TYR A 266 15.44 -2.28 2.97
C TYR A 266 16.52 -1.50 3.74
N GLN A 267 17.81 -1.77 3.49
CA GLN A 267 18.91 -1.05 4.12
C GLN A 267 18.92 0.46 3.81
N GLN A 268 18.39 0.87 2.66
CA GLN A 268 18.25 2.29 2.28
C GLN A 268 16.94 2.94 2.81
N GLY A 269 16.13 2.17 3.52
CA GLY A 269 14.86 2.61 4.12
C GLY A 269 13.63 2.38 3.24
N TYR A 270 13.79 1.79 2.05
CA TYR A 270 12.66 1.46 1.18
C TYR A 270 11.87 0.25 1.71
N LYS A 271 10.61 0.16 1.29
CA LYS A 271 9.76 -1.00 1.58
C LYS A 271 10.10 -2.13 0.60
N ALA A 272 10.06 -3.36 1.09
CA ALA A 272 10.33 -4.52 0.25
C ALA A 272 9.58 -5.76 0.74
N VAL A 273 9.34 -6.70 -0.18
CA VAL A 273 8.92 -8.08 0.10
C VAL A 273 9.72 -9.03 -0.77
N PHE A 274 9.95 -10.25 -0.29
CA PHE A 274 10.71 -11.25 -1.01
C PHE A 274 10.02 -12.60 -0.95
N PHE A 275 9.80 -13.19 -2.13
CA PHE A 275 9.24 -14.52 -2.31
C PHE A 275 10.33 -15.52 -2.68
N ILE A 276 10.40 -16.59 -1.89
CA ILE A 276 11.24 -17.76 -2.14
C ILE A 276 10.41 -19.00 -1.93
N GLU A 277 10.75 -20.06 -2.67
CA GLU A 277 10.15 -21.36 -2.47
C GLU A 277 10.25 -21.86 -1.04
N HIS A 278 9.24 -22.62 -0.61
CA HIS A 278 9.26 -23.17 0.75
C HIS A 278 10.07 -24.45 0.85
N GLN A 279 9.96 -25.32 -0.15
CA GLN A 279 10.79 -26.50 -0.25
C GLN A 279 12.10 -26.11 -0.93
N PHE A 280 13.12 -25.78 -0.14
CA PHE A 280 14.41 -25.40 -0.69
C PHE A 280 15.02 -26.52 -1.55
N THR A 281 15.36 -26.20 -2.81
CA THR A 281 15.93 -27.13 -3.77
C THR A 281 17.24 -27.77 -3.28
N PRO A 282 17.44 -29.08 -3.48
CA PRO A 282 18.72 -29.73 -3.19
C PRO A 282 19.78 -29.43 -4.27
N TYR A 283 19.42 -28.72 -5.34
CA TYR A 283 20.29 -28.45 -6.49
C TYR A 283 20.94 -27.07 -6.46
N TYR A 284 20.59 -26.23 -5.48
CA TYR A 284 21.13 -24.88 -5.26
C TYR A 284 22.65 -24.84 -5.41
N HIS A 285 23.15 -23.95 -6.26
CA HIS A 285 24.59 -23.77 -6.56
C HIS A 285 25.29 -25.04 -7.06
N THR A 286 24.60 -25.89 -7.80
CA THR A 286 25.16 -27.09 -8.42
C THR A 286 24.90 -27.15 -9.92
N LEU A 287 25.61 -28.03 -10.62
CA LEU A 287 25.35 -28.34 -12.04
C LEU A 287 23.99 -28.98 -12.30
N ASN A 288 23.29 -29.43 -11.25
CA ASN A 288 21.98 -30.04 -11.35
C ASN A 288 20.84 -29.03 -11.17
N ASP A 289 21.13 -27.74 -10.96
CA ASP A 289 20.10 -26.72 -10.99
C ASP A 289 19.66 -26.45 -12.44
N LEU A 290 18.85 -27.37 -12.95
CA LEU A 290 18.42 -27.46 -14.35
C LEU A 290 16.93 -27.14 -14.48
N VAL A 291 16.50 -26.69 -15.65
CA VAL A 291 15.08 -26.48 -15.97
C VAL A 291 14.30 -27.78 -15.77
N SER A 292 14.91 -28.94 -16.04
CA SER A 292 14.31 -30.25 -15.81
C SER A 292 14.08 -30.60 -14.34
N SER A 293 14.76 -29.92 -13.40
CA SER A 293 14.51 -30.06 -11.97
C SER A 293 13.45 -29.09 -11.44
N THR A 294 13.01 -28.11 -12.23
CA THR A 294 11.99 -27.13 -11.84
C THR A 294 10.57 -27.66 -12.04
N ASN A 295 9.61 -26.97 -11.43
CA ASN A 295 8.18 -27.15 -11.55
C ASN A 295 7.55 -25.85 -12.08
N LYS A 296 7.29 -25.81 -13.39
CA LYS A 296 6.72 -24.62 -14.05
C LYS A 296 5.32 -24.23 -13.58
N LEU A 297 4.53 -25.19 -13.08
CA LEU A 297 3.19 -24.90 -12.56
C LEU A 297 3.28 -24.19 -11.22
N TYR A 298 4.18 -24.65 -10.35
CA TYR A 298 4.52 -23.95 -9.11
C TYR A 298 5.07 -22.54 -9.40
N ALA A 299 5.97 -22.41 -10.39
CA ALA A 299 6.49 -21.11 -10.80
C ALA A 299 5.40 -20.15 -11.31
N ALA A 300 4.37 -20.67 -12.00
CA ALA A 300 3.22 -19.87 -12.40
C ALA A 300 2.44 -19.36 -11.19
N GLU A 301 2.20 -20.19 -10.16
CA GLU A 301 1.53 -19.75 -8.93
C GLU A 301 2.35 -18.70 -8.16
N MET A 302 3.67 -18.88 -8.07
CA MET A 302 4.57 -17.88 -7.48
C MET A 302 4.52 -16.55 -8.25
N THR A 303 4.51 -16.61 -9.58
CA THR A 303 4.41 -15.43 -10.46
C THR A 303 3.10 -14.67 -10.27
N LYS A 304 1.98 -15.37 -10.01
CA LYS A 304 0.69 -14.73 -9.73
C LYS A 304 0.73 -13.82 -8.50
N ILE A 305 1.57 -14.13 -7.51
CA ILE A 305 1.70 -13.30 -6.29
C ILE A 305 2.21 -11.91 -6.66
N SER A 306 3.37 -11.82 -7.31
CA SER A 306 3.97 -10.54 -7.69
C SER A 306 3.10 -9.77 -8.69
N LEU A 307 2.48 -10.48 -9.64
CA LEU A 307 1.53 -9.88 -10.59
C LEU A 307 0.32 -9.28 -9.86
N GLY A 308 -0.30 -10.06 -8.98
CA GLY A 308 -1.48 -9.62 -8.23
C GLY A 308 -1.17 -8.43 -7.33
N MET A 309 -0.01 -8.44 -6.66
CA MET A 309 0.47 -7.27 -5.91
C MET A 309 0.61 -6.05 -6.82
N LEU A 310 1.31 -6.14 -7.95
CA LEU A 310 1.48 -5.00 -8.85
C LEU A 310 0.14 -4.48 -9.37
N VAL A 311 -0.78 -5.36 -9.74
CA VAL A 311 -2.12 -5.00 -10.23
C VAL A 311 -2.94 -4.31 -9.13
N PHE A 312 -2.93 -4.84 -7.90
CA PHE A 312 -3.60 -4.22 -6.76
C PHE A 312 -3.02 -2.83 -6.46
N LEU A 313 -1.69 -2.72 -6.44
CA LEU A 313 -0.96 -1.51 -6.09
C LEU A 313 -1.09 -0.40 -7.14
N ASN A 314 -1.12 -0.76 -8.43
CA ASN A 314 -1.16 0.19 -9.53
C ASN A 314 -2.54 0.36 -10.17
N GLY A 315 -3.50 -0.52 -9.90
CA GLY A 315 -4.86 -0.43 -10.43
C GLY A 315 -5.79 0.40 -9.57
N ASN A 316 -5.42 0.70 -8.33
CA ASN A 316 -6.24 1.45 -7.38
C ASN A 316 -5.87 2.95 -7.26
N GLY A 317 -4.92 3.45 -8.06
CA GLY A 317 -4.42 4.83 -7.89
C GLY A 317 -3.83 5.09 -6.49
N VAL A 318 -3.44 4.04 -5.76
CA VAL A 318 -2.99 4.11 -4.36
C VAL A 318 -1.74 4.97 -4.30
N SER A 319 -1.92 6.26 -3.97
CA SER A 319 -0.81 7.04 -3.39
C SER A 319 -0.25 6.16 -2.27
N PRO A 320 1.06 5.87 -2.23
CA PRO A 320 1.64 5.09 -1.16
C PRO A 320 1.05 5.62 0.13
N PHE A 321 0.35 4.77 0.89
CA PHE A 321 -0.51 5.15 2.01
C PHE A 321 0.24 6.16 2.91
N THR A 322 0.09 7.44 2.63
CA THR A 322 0.50 8.50 3.52
C THR A 322 -0.58 8.47 4.56
N ILE A 323 -0.24 7.95 5.72
CA ILE A 323 -1.09 8.09 6.89
C ILE A 323 -1.28 9.60 7.04
N PRO A 324 -2.52 10.11 6.90
CA PRO A 324 -2.74 11.55 6.85
C PRO A 324 -2.36 12.15 8.20
N GLU A 325 -1.89 13.39 8.23
CA GLU A 325 -1.69 14.10 9.50
C GLU A 325 -3.01 14.20 10.27
N ILE A 326 -4.10 14.54 9.57
CA ILE A 326 -5.43 14.65 10.15
C ILE A 326 -6.41 13.77 9.38
N LEU A 327 -7.19 12.95 10.08
CA LEU A 327 -8.27 12.14 9.51
C LEU A 327 -9.62 12.53 10.12
N CYS A 328 -10.61 12.80 9.28
CA CYS A 328 -11.99 13.08 9.69
C CYS A 328 -12.89 11.91 9.21
N VAL A 329 -13.62 11.26 10.13
CA VAL A 329 -14.43 10.06 9.88
C VAL A 329 -15.90 10.40 10.12
N SER A 330 -16.72 10.39 9.08
CA SER A 330 -18.14 10.73 9.11
C SER A 330 -18.98 9.65 8.45
N ASP A 331 -20.28 9.59 8.80
CA ASP A 331 -21.31 8.77 8.16
C ASP A 331 -20.91 7.30 7.94
N THR A 332 -20.30 6.71 8.96
CA THR A 332 -19.73 5.36 8.92
C THR A 332 -20.50 4.41 9.84
N ILE A 333 -20.81 3.22 9.35
CA ILE A 333 -21.40 2.13 10.13
C ILE A 333 -20.45 0.94 10.10
N VAL A 334 -19.96 0.55 11.28
CA VAL A 334 -19.16 -0.66 11.51
C VAL A 334 -20.13 -1.77 11.86
N SER A 335 -20.46 -2.61 10.89
CA SER A 335 -21.48 -3.65 11.02
C SER A 335 -21.05 -4.79 11.95
N SER A 336 -22.01 -5.63 12.34
CA SER A 336 -21.72 -6.83 13.13
C SER A 336 -20.63 -7.70 12.49
N THR A 337 -19.74 -8.26 13.33
CA THR A 337 -18.57 -9.08 12.95
C THR A 337 -17.48 -8.38 12.13
N SER A 338 -17.60 -7.07 11.86
CA SER A 338 -16.58 -6.32 11.12
C SER A 338 -15.54 -5.68 12.04
N VAL A 339 -14.30 -5.58 11.56
CA VAL A 339 -13.22 -4.86 12.23
C VAL A 339 -12.79 -3.69 11.33
N ALA A 340 -13.00 -2.45 11.79
CA ALA A 340 -12.58 -1.23 11.10
C ALA A 340 -11.37 -0.62 11.82
N CYS A 341 -10.36 -0.17 11.08
CA CYS A 341 -9.15 0.43 11.66
C CYS A 341 -8.77 1.73 10.92
N PHE A 342 -8.59 2.81 11.67
CA PHE A 342 -8.40 4.18 11.17
C PHE A 342 -7.12 4.80 11.75
N ASN A 343 -6.30 5.45 10.91
CA ASN A 343 -4.99 5.99 11.31
C ASN A 343 -4.79 7.46 10.91
N ALA A 344 -4.09 8.22 11.75
CA ALA A 344 -3.54 9.54 11.40
C ALA A 344 -2.21 9.79 12.12
N THR A 345 -1.25 10.49 11.50
CA THR A 345 0.03 10.80 12.17
C THR A 345 -0.08 11.89 13.23
N VAL A 346 -1.18 12.67 13.25
CA VAL A 346 -1.44 13.69 14.26
C VAL A 346 -2.81 13.47 14.91
N SER A 347 -3.91 13.73 14.20
CA SER A 347 -5.25 13.77 14.80
C SER A 347 -6.30 12.96 14.03
N ILE A 348 -7.23 12.31 14.75
CA ILE A 348 -8.46 11.75 14.17
C ILE A 348 -9.69 12.44 14.77
N TYR A 349 -10.68 12.79 13.95
CA TYR A 349 -11.99 13.30 14.36
C TYR A 349 -13.08 12.34 13.90
N VAL A 350 -14.01 11.97 14.77
CA VAL A 350 -15.05 10.97 14.48
C VAL A 350 -16.43 11.56 14.72
N ALA A 351 -17.31 11.47 13.72
CA ALA A 351 -18.63 12.10 13.66
C ALA A 351 -18.61 13.64 13.78
N GLY A 352 -19.69 14.26 14.25
CA GLY A 352 -19.87 15.72 14.39
C GLY A 352 -20.61 16.36 13.20
N GLY A 353 -21.05 17.62 13.32
CA GLY A 353 -21.70 18.34 12.22
C GLY A 353 -22.98 17.67 11.66
N ASN A 354 -23.73 16.95 12.50
CA ASN A 354 -24.86 16.06 12.17
C ASN A 354 -24.51 14.72 11.49
N SER A 355 -23.22 14.41 11.30
CA SER A 355 -22.80 13.09 10.80
C SER A 355 -22.89 12.00 11.88
N VAL A 356 -22.98 10.74 11.44
CA VAL A 356 -23.11 9.58 12.34
C VAL A 356 -21.93 8.63 12.19
N PHE A 357 -21.37 8.18 13.30
CA PHE A 357 -20.48 7.02 13.35
C PHE A 357 -21.13 5.97 14.25
N LEU A 358 -21.46 4.79 13.72
CA LEU A 358 -22.15 3.73 14.44
C LEU A 358 -21.32 2.47 14.45
N VAL A 359 -21.10 1.85 15.61
CA VAL A 359 -20.63 0.47 15.71
C VAL A 359 -21.79 -0.40 16.16
N GLU A 360 -22.14 -1.40 15.36
CA GLU A 360 -23.19 -2.38 15.63
C GLU A 360 -22.73 -3.49 16.59
N GLU A 361 -23.65 -4.33 17.06
CA GLU A 361 -23.37 -5.45 17.97
C GLU A 361 -22.37 -6.40 17.30
N ASP A 362 -21.33 -6.84 18.03
CA ASP A 362 -20.20 -7.64 17.53
C ASP A 362 -19.32 -6.95 16.46
N GLY A 363 -19.55 -5.67 16.14
CA GLY A 363 -18.64 -4.85 15.33
C GLY A 363 -17.50 -4.29 16.19
N PHE A 364 -16.34 -4.03 15.59
CA PHE A 364 -15.17 -3.48 16.28
C PHE A 364 -14.51 -2.35 15.49
N ALA A 365 -14.32 -1.19 16.10
CA ALA A 365 -13.59 -0.06 15.50
C ALA A 365 -12.31 0.25 16.28
N GLN A 366 -11.21 0.51 15.58
CA GLN A 366 -9.93 0.94 16.16
C GLN A 366 -9.47 2.26 15.55
N PHE A 367 -9.09 3.21 16.38
CA PHE A 367 -8.52 4.49 15.99
C PHE A 367 -7.09 4.64 16.56
N ILE A 368 -6.11 4.91 15.71
CA ILE A 368 -4.70 5.08 16.10
C ILE A 368 -4.17 6.42 15.58
N ALA A 369 -3.88 7.35 16.49
CA ALA A 369 -3.34 8.67 16.13
C ALA A 369 -1.95 8.92 16.73
N GLY A 370 -1.16 9.85 16.17
CA GLY A 370 0.12 10.25 16.79
C GLY A 370 -0.03 11.20 17.97
N GLU A 371 -1.13 11.97 18.04
CA GLU A 371 -1.36 12.93 19.13
C GLU A 371 -2.73 12.80 19.78
N LYS A 372 -3.82 12.85 19.00
CA LYS A 372 -5.19 12.82 19.57
C LYS A 372 -6.25 12.15 18.68
N VAL A 373 -7.26 11.59 19.33
CA VAL A 373 -8.50 11.13 18.69
C VAL A 373 -9.67 11.82 19.38
N VAL A 374 -10.56 12.43 18.62
CA VAL A 374 -11.69 13.23 19.11
C VAL A 374 -12.98 12.56 18.64
N LEU A 375 -13.75 12.01 19.58
CA LEU A 375 -15.07 11.45 19.33
C LEU A 375 -16.12 12.55 19.54
N LEU A 376 -16.82 12.93 18.48
CA LEU A 376 -17.80 14.01 18.49
C LEU A 376 -19.23 13.46 18.55
N PRO A 377 -20.24 14.32 18.87
CA PRO A 377 -21.64 13.93 18.84
C PRO A 377 -22.01 13.27 17.51
N GLY A 378 -22.68 12.12 17.58
CA GLY A 378 -22.93 11.24 16.43
C GLY A 378 -22.13 9.95 16.46
N THR A 379 -21.08 9.87 17.30
CA THR A 379 -20.37 8.62 17.59
C THR A 379 -21.20 7.74 18.55
N THR A 380 -21.57 6.56 18.10
CA THR A 380 -22.43 5.61 18.80
C THR A 380 -21.82 4.21 18.72
N VAL A 381 -21.77 3.51 19.85
CA VAL A 381 -21.42 2.08 19.91
C VAL A 381 -22.59 1.39 20.57
N VAL A 382 -23.28 0.50 19.86
CA VAL A 382 -24.40 -0.25 20.43
C VAL A 382 -23.89 -1.32 21.38
N ASN A 383 -24.77 -1.83 22.25
CA ASN A 383 -24.40 -2.88 23.21
C ASN A 383 -23.87 -4.12 22.47
N GLY A 384 -22.71 -4.63 22.89
CA GLY A 384 -21.99 -5.72 22.22
C GLY A 384 -21.02 -5.29 21.10
N GLY A 385 -21.03 -4.02 20.69
CA GLY A 385 -20.00 -3.45 19.82
C GLY A 385 -18.75 -3.02 20.59
N GLY A 386 -17.60 -2.97 19.91
CA GLY A 386 -16.30 -2.58 20.45
C GLY A 386 -15.72 -1.35 19.79
N LEU A 387 -15.11 -0.47 20.59
CA LEU A 387 -14.41 0.72 20.11
C LEU A 387 -13.11 0.87 20.90
N TYR A 388 -11.98 0.88 20.19
CA TYR A 388 -10.65 1.07 20.75
C TYR A 388 -9.98 2.31 20.19
N VAL A 389 -9.35 3.08 21.07
CA VAL A 389 -8.68 4.33 20.72
C VAL A 389 -7.28 4.31 21.33
N SER A 390 -6.25 4.53 20.54
CA SER A 390 -4.87 4.60 21.00
C SER A 390 -4.07 5.74 20.38
N ILE A 391 -3.10 6.24 21.14
CA ILE A 391 -2.06 7.15 20.65
C ILE A 391 -0.77 6.36 20.50
N THR A 392 -0.18 6.38 19.30
CA THR A 392 1.12 5.73 19.04
C THR A 392 2.26 6.72 19.25
N THR A 393 3.31 6.28 19.96
CA THR A 393 4.55 7.05 20.17
C THR A 393 5.71 6.53 19.32
N ASP A 394 5.53 5.39 18.68
CA ASP A 394 6.53 4.67 17.88
C ASP A 394 6.14 4.58 16.39
N SER A 395 5.07 5.29 15.98
CA SER A 395 4.50 5.23 14.64
C SER A 395 3.99 3.84 14.23
N THR A 396 3.62 3.02 15.21
CA THR A 396 2.87 1.78 14.98
C THR A 396 1.40 2.11 14.75
N PHE A 397 1.00 2.13 13.48
CA PHE A 397 -0.37 2.31 13.03
C PHE A 397 -1.01 0.97 12.63
N CYS A 398 -2.26 0.94 12.15
CA CYS A 398 -2.94 -0.31 11.77
C CYS A 398 -2.01 -1.19 10.91
N THR A 399 -1.62 -2.34 11.46
CA THR A 399 -1.13 -3.46 10.66
C THR A 399 -2.35 -4.08 9.99
N PRO A 400 -2.34 -4.45 8.70
CA PRO A 400 -3.53 -5.04 8.12
C PRO A 400 -3.76 -6.37 8.81
N PHE A 401 -4.91 -6.50 9.47
CA PHE A 401 -5.46 -7.78 9.84
C PHE A 401 -6.77 -7.99 9.11
N GLU A 402 -7.08 -9.28 8.96
CA GLU A 402 -8.03 -9.93 8.07
C GLU A 402 -9.42 -9.27 7.99
N TYR A 403 -10.03 -9.39 6.81
CA TYR A 403 -11.40 -8.99 6.47
C TYR A 403 -11.69 -7.49 6.55
N MET A 404 -11.33 -6.79 5.48
CA MET A 404 -12.09 -5.63 5.02
C MET A 404 -13.21 -6.16 4.10
N PRO A 405 -14.45 -6.41 4.56
CA PRO A 405 -15.56 -6.53 3.64
C PRO A 405 -15.73 -5.19 2.93
N SER A 406 -16.10 -5.25 1.65
CA SER A 406 -16.33 -4.09 0.79
C SER A 406 -17.19 -3.03 1.49
N MET A 407 -16.55 -1.99 2.04
CA MET A 407 -17.29 -0.85 2.56
C MET A 407 -17.75 0.01 1.39
N LEU A 408 -19.07 0.24 1.34
CA LEU A 408 -19.65 1.38 0.64
C LEU A 408 -19.19 2.65 1.35
N VAL A 409 -17.97 3.12 1.04
CA VAL A 409 -17.67 4.53 1.17
C VAL A 409 -18.51 5.20 0.10
N SER A 410 -19.60 5.86 0.50
CA SER A 410 -20.27 6.79 -0.39
C SER A 410 -19.22 7.82 -0.80
N LYS A 411 -18.87 7.84 -2.09
CA LYS A 411 -18.16 8.97 -2.70
C LYS A 411 -18.99 10.22 -2.41
N SER A 412 -18.61 10.97 -1.39
CA SER A 412 -18.78 12.41 -1.45
C SER A 412 -17.43 12.98 -1.82
N ASP A 413 -17.31 13.41 -3.08
CA ASP A 413 -16.39 14.47 -3.44
C ASP A 413 -16.73 15.66 -2.56
N ASN A 414 -16.04 15.77 -1.44
CA ASN A 414 -15.78 16.99 -0.73
C ASN A 414 -14.56 16.68 0.14
N SER A 415 -13.51 17.48 -0.01
CA SER A 415 -12.63 17.75 1.11
C SER A 415 -13.51 18.13 2.29
N VAL A 416 -13.79 17.18 3.18
CA VAL A 416 -14.42 17.47 4.47
C VAL A 416 -13.42 18.36 5.16
N ASP A 417 -13.69 19.66 5.12
CA ASP A 417 -12.84 20.65 5.72
C ASP A 417 -12.86 20.39 7.22
N CYS A 418 -11.73 19.89 7.76
CA CYS A 418 -11.63 19.62 9.19
C CYS A 418 -11.79 20.92 10.02
N GLU A 419 -11.86 22.10 9.37
CA GLU A 419 -12.28 23.39 9.94
C GLU A 419 -13.62 23.34 10.70
N LEU A 420 -14.56 22.46 10.33
CA LEU A 420 -15.83 22.29 11.08
C LEU A 420 -15.69 21.48 12.38
N PHE A 421 -14.52 20.87 12.63
CA PHE A 421 -14.27 19.93 13.72
C PHE A 421 -13.16 20.38 14.67
N VAL A 422 -12.53 21.53 14.42
CA VAL A 422 -11.59 22.15 15.35
C VAL A 422 -12.34 22.46 16.64
N GLU A 423 -11.83 22.01 17.79
CA GLU A 423 -12.20 22.55 19.09
C GLU A 423 -12.08 24.06 18.99
N SER A 424 -13.20 24.73 18.75
CA SER A 424 -13.15 26.17 18.61
C SER A 424 -12.68 26.69 19.96
N GLU A 425 -11.56 27.41 20.00
CA GLU A 425 -11.14 28.28 21.11
C GLU A 425 -12.19 29.36 21.44
N ASN A 426 -13.38 29.26 20.86
CA ASN A 426 -14.52 30.15 21.00
C ASN A 426 -15.27 29.98 22.32
N VAL A 427 -14.82 29.13 23.25
CA VAL A 427 -15.48 28.96 24.55
C VAL A 427 -14.48 29.05 25.70
N ARG A 428 -14.77 29.93 26.65
CA ARG A 428 -14.08 30.02 27.94
C ARG A 428 -14.98 29.49 29.04
N ILE A 429 -14.47 28.59 29.87
CA ILE A 429 -15.18 28.09 31.05
C ILE A 429 -14.36 28.39 32.30
N PHE A 430 -14.91 29.18 33.21
CA PHE A 430 -14.21 29.61 34.42
C PHE A 430 -15.15 29.85 35.60
N PRO A 431 -14.72 29.63 36.86
CA PRO A 431 -13.45 29.01 37.22
C PRO A 431 -13.43 27.54 36.81
N ASN A 432 -12.29 27.07 36.30
CA ASN A 432 -12.08 25.67 35.97
C ASN A 432 -10.62 25.32 36.35
N PRO A 433 -10.38 24.59 37.46
CA PRO A 433 -11.37 23.84 38.25
C PRO A 433 -12.38 24.69 39.05
N THR A 434 -13.55 24.11 39.39
CA THR A 434 -14.63 24.75 40.17
C THR A 434 -15.01 23.97 41.45
N LYS A 435 -15.62 24.65 42.42
CA LYS A 435 -16.25 24.04 43.60
C LYS A 435 -17.75 23.76 43.41
N GLY A 436 -18.37 24.26 42.35
CA GLY A 436 -19.82 24.11 42.17
C GLY A 436 -20.52 25.15 41.30
N GLU A 437 -19.84 26.15 40.75
CA GLU A 437 -20.45 27.08 39.78
C GLU A 437 -19.43 27.39 38.69
N ILE A 438 -19.90 27.43 37.43
CA ILE A 438 -19.08 27.80 36.27
C ILE A 438 -19.78 28.87 35.45
N LEU A 439 -19.00 29.79 34.90
CA LEU A 439 -19.40 30.70 33.84
C LEU A 439 -18.85 30.19 32.52
N ILE A 440 -19.71 30.08 31.54
CA ILE A 440 -19.38 29.75 30.16
C ILE A 440 -19.52 31.05 29.36
N GLU A 441 -18.48 31.41 28.61
CA GLU A 441 -18.41 32.60 27.77
C GLU A 441 -18.00 32.21 26.33
N LEU A 442 -18.77 32.68 25.34
CA LEU A 442 -18.38 32.61 23.93
C LEU A 442 -17.39 33.74 23.62
N VAL A 443 -16.31 33.43 22.90
CA VAL A 443 -15.33 34.45 22.44
C VAL A 443 -15.93 35.33 21.33
N ASP A 444 -16.81 34.76 20.50
CA ASP A 444 -17.59 35.53 19.53
C ASP A 444 -18.90 36.05 20.15
N SER A 445 -18.89 37.32 20.54
CA SER A 445 -20.05 37.99 21.14
C SER A 445 -21.27 38.16 20.21
N ALA A 446 -21.13 37.85 18.92
CA ALA A 446 -22.25 37.88 17.97
C ALA A 446 -23.14 36.63 18.04
N GLN A 447 -22.68 35.54 18.68
CA GLN A 447 -23.43 34.30 18.85
C GLN A 447 -24.16 34.26 20.19
N THR A 448 -25.28 33.52 20.21
CA THR A 448 -26.07 33.28 21.42
C THR A 448 -26.00 31.82 21.84
N ILE A 449 -25.86 31.57 23.15
CA ILE A 449 -25.91 30.21 23.69
C ILE A 449 -27.38 29.78 23.74
N VAL A 450 -27.74 28.76 22.97
CA VAL A 450 -29.10 28.20 22.92
C VAL A 450 -29.34 27.19 24.04
N GLN A 451 -28.32 26.41 24.39
CA GLN A 451 -28.45 25.34 25.39
C GLN A 451 -27.09 24.90 25.91
N VAL A 452 -27.03 24.52 27.18
CA VAL A 452 -25.86 23.86 27.78
C VAL A 452 -26.26 22.52 28.38
N GLU A 453 -25.47 21.49 28.07
CA GLU A 453 -25.61 20.13 28.58
C GLU A 453 -24.30 19.71 29.28
N ILE A 454 -24.41 19.08 30.45
CA ILE A 454 -23.27 18.60 31.25
C ILE A 454 -23.32 17.09 31.31
N TYR A 455 -22.25 16.42 30.88
CA TYR A 455 -22.12 14.97 30.84
C TYR A 455 -20.99 14.48 31.75
N ASN A 456 -21.18 13.33 32.40
CA ASN A 456 -20.06 12.58 32.95
C ASN A 456 -19.26 11.85 31.85
N LEU A 457 -18.16 11.19 32.24
CA LEU A 457 -17.31 10.47 31.29
C LEU A 457 -17.99 9.21 30.70
N GLU A 458 -19.04 8.72 31.35
CA GLU A 458 -19.89 7.63 30.85
C GLU A 458 -20.98 8.10 29.86
N GLY A 459 -21.01 9.40 29.51
CA GLY A 459 -21.96 9.95 28.54
C GLY A 459 -23.38 10.19 29.08
N VAL A 460 -23.58 10.09 30.40
CA VAL A 460 -24.86 10.38 31.07
C VAL A 460 -25.01 11.89 31.24
N CYS A 461 -26.09 12.45 30.71
CA CYS A 461 -26.44 13.85 30.88
C CYS A 461 -26.89 14.12 32.33
N LEU A 462 -26.10 14.88 33.07
CA LEU A 462 -26.36 15.22 34.48
C LEU A 462 -27.13 16.53 34.63
N LYS A 463 -26.89 17.50 33.75
CA LYS A 463 -27.63 18.77 33.71
C LYS A 463 -27.91 19.22 32.29
N LYS A 464 -29.03 19.91 32.14
CA LYS A 464 -29.48 20.51 30.90
C LYS A 464 -30.15 21.85 31.21
N SER A 465 -29.78 22.91 30.49
CA SER A 465 -30.48 24.19 30.53
C SER A 465 -31.43 24.31 29.34
N ASP A 466 -32.65 24.80 29.57
CA ASP A 466 -33.68 24.95 28.53
C ASP A 466 -34.02 26.45 28.36
N THR A 467 -33.10 27.26 27.82
CA THR A 467 -33.36 28.67 27.44
C THR A 467 -32.27 29.23 26.53
N THR A 468 -32.59 30.18 25.66
CA THR A 468 -31.59 31.02 24.96
C THR A 468 -30.98 32.05 25.91
N TYR A 469 -29.65 32.09 25.96
CA TYR A 469 -28.84 33.01 26.73
C TYR A 469 -28.01 33.90 25.78
N GLY A 470 -27.46 35.01 26.28
CA GLY A 470 -26.48 35.80 25.53
C GLY A 470 -25.18 35.04 25.30
N ALA A 471 -24.09 35.74 24.99
CA ALA A 471 -22.76 35.14 24.84
C ALA A 471 -22.21 34.51 26.14
N THR A 472 -22.92 34.61 27.27
CA THR A 472 -22.48 34.10 28.58
C THR A 472 -23.62 33.40 29.33
N VAL A 473 -23.31 32.30 30.04
CA VAL A 473 -24.27 31.58 30.90
C VAL A 473 -23.59 31.00 32.15
N ASN A 474 -24.25 31.13 33.31
CA ASN A 474 -23.83 30.50 34.56
C ASN A 474 -24.52 29.15 34.74
N ILE A 475 -23.76 28.14 35.16
CA ILE A 475 -24.25 26.80 35.44
C ILE A 475 -23.86 26.43 36.88
N ASP A 476 -24.88 26.13 37.68
CA ASP A 476 -24.74 25.54 39.01
C ASP A 476 -24.41 24.04 38.85
N LEU A 477 -23.41 23.55 39.58
CA LEU A 477 -22.96 22.17 39.66
C LEU A 477 -22.91 21.67 41.12
N TYR A 478 -23.46 22.36 42.12
CA TYR A 478 -23.35 21.97 43.54
C TYR A 478 -23.90 20.57 43.84
N ASP A 479 -24.94 20.15 43.13
CA ASP A 479 -25.60 18.84 43.18
C ASP A 479 -24.90 17.74 42.36
N VAL A 480 -23.90 18.10 41.56
CA VAL A 480 -23.07 17.15 40.78
C VAL A 480 -21.89 16.68 41.64
N SER A 481 -21.49 15.41 41.61
CA SER A 481 -20.33 14.92 42.39
C SER A 481 -19.01 15.60 41.97
N SER A 482 -17.96 15.50 42.77
CA SER A 482 -16.61 15.87 42.30
C SER A 482 -16.18 14.93 41.17
N GLY A 483 -15.55 15.45 40.11
CA GLY A 483 -15.23 14.69 38.91
C GLY A 483 -14.86 15.55 37.69
N ILE A 484 -14.63 14.87 36.57
CA ILE A 484 -14.40 15.49 35.26
C ILE A 484 -15.68 15.40 34.44
N TYR A 485 -16.09 16.51 33.83
CA TYR A 485 -17.32 16.63 33.06
C TYR A 485 -17.06 17.23 31.69
N ILE A 486 -17.86 16.80 30.71
CA ILE A 486 -17.92 17.40 29.38
C ILE A 486 -19.10 18.35 29.33
N VAL A 487 -18.84 19.58 28.89
CA VAL A 487 -19.81 20.63 28.70
C VAL A 487 -20.07 20.76 27.21
N LYS A 488 -21.31 20.53 26.78
CA LYS A 488 -21.74 20.73 25.40
C LYS A 488 -22.60 21.98 25.33
N ILE A 489 -22.27 22.88 24.41
CA ILE A 489 -22.86 24.22 24.28
C ILE A 489 -23.41 24.31 22.87
N LEU A 490 -24.73 24.39 22.74
CA LEU A 490 -25.38 24.64 21.47
C LEU A 490 -25.50 26.17 21.33
N THR A 491 -25.06 26.71 20.21
CA THR A 491 -25.29 28.11 19.82
C THR A 491 -26.34 28.18 18.71
N ASP A 492 -26.70 29.39 18.32
CA ASP A 492 -27.62 29.65 17.19
C ASP A 492 -27.11 29.16 15.83
N SER A 493 -25.80 28.94 15.71
CA SER A 493 -25.12 28.64 14.45
C SER A 493 -24.21 27.42 14.50
N ASN A 494 -23.74 27.02 15.69
CA ASN A 494 -22.73 25.96 15.87
C ASN A 494 -22.92 25.17 17.17
N ILE A 495 -22.11 24.12 17.34
CA ILE A 495 -21.97 23.39 18.62
C ILE A 495 -20.52 23.55 19.08
N ALA A 496 -20.34 23.94 20.33
CA ALA A 496 -19.05 23.98 20.98
C ALA A 496 -19.02 23.02 22.18
N SER A 497 -17.81 22.63 22.60
CA SER A 497 -17.62 21.78 23.78
C SER A 497 -16.47 22.29 24.63
N GLY A 498 -16.54 22.03 25.93
CA GLY A 498 -15.45 22.28 26.87
C GLY A 498 -15.40 21.23 27.96
N LYS A 499 -14.32 21.25 28.74
CA LYS A 499 -14.09 20.34 29.86
C LYS A 499 -14.17 21.10 31.17
N VAL A 500 -14.82 20.54 32.19
CA VAL A 500 -14.85 21.12 33.55
C VAL A 500 -14.38 20.10 34.58
N ILE A 501 -13.58 20.56 35.53
CA ILE A 501 -13.12 19.79 36.68
C ILE A 501 -13.80 20.33 37.94
N LYS A 502 -14.66 19.54 38.59
CA LYS A 502 -15.24 19.87 39.90
C LYS A 502 -14.50 19.11 40.99
N TYR A 503 -14.04 19.82 42.02
CA TYR A 503 -13.30 19.22 43.15
C TYR A 503 -14.03 19.38 44.48
#